data_AF-A0A8A4TKM4-F1
#
_entry.id   AF-A0A8A4TKM4-F1
#
_cell.length_a   1.000
_cell.length_b   1.000
_cell.length_c   1.000
_cell.angle_alpha   90.00
_cell.angle_beta   90.00
_cell.angle_gamma   90.00
#
_symmetry.space_group_name_H-M   'P 1'
#
loop_
_entity.id
_entity.type
_entity.pdbx_description
1 polymer ?
#
loop_
_entity_poly.entity_id
_entity_poly.type
_entity_poly.pdbx_seq_one_letter_code
_entity_poly.pdbx_strand_id
1 'polypeptide(L)'
;MSRRPRIKLDRPVTHYHVMTRTAQQAFYLSDNYVPGFKSQCRGIIESMADIFYVKILAWVLMDNHYHLCLEIRRPPLDPCDIQARYERLQEHLLTKRPWREAYTSRFYDRFTDLSKFMAEINARMARAFNKANGTSGHMWGGRFKSKVIENEQSLMRVMTYIEQNPVRAGLCECPSDYAWCSTGQYKRNIEARRPVSLPEVGFLRHIAKKDRAQSYVTWMDFQAVRILHPEKKVCLPRAMIASHCLRDETMTEWREDFNAKRPVDWRSQAYGSEEFHQHIRQVEEQRKLELARIRHKSHQRRHARLKKEISVCALCSAKGEERQVHTDISTIKN
;
A
#
# COMPACT_ATOMS: atom_id res chain seq x y z
N MET A 1 18.63 -9.42 19.81
CA MET A 1 17.96 -10.62 19.25
C MET A 1 18.47 -10.89 17.85
N SER A 2 18.87 -12.13 17.55
CA SER A 2 19.30 -12.51 16.20
C SER A 2 18.15 -12.35 15.21
N ARG A 3 18.46 -11.88 14.02
CA ARG A 3 17.47 -11.62 12.97
C ARG A 3 17.09 -12.95 12.33
N ARG A 4 15.81 -13.35 12.40
CA ARG A 4 15.35 -14.48 11.59
C ARG A 4 15.44 -14.13 10.09
N PRO A 5 16.03 -15.00 9.25
CA PRO A 5 15.96 -14.85 7.81
C PRO A 5 14.49 -14.91 7.36
N ARG A 6 14.17 -14.22 6.27
CA ARG A 6 12.82 -14.31 5.69
C ARG A 6 12.68 -15.62 4.95
N ILE A 7 11.50 -16.24 5.09
CA ILE A 7 11.13 -17.41 4.29
C ILE A 7 11.05 -16.96 2.84
N LYS A 8 11.85 -17.60 1.99
CA LYS A 8 11.79 -17.48 0.54
C LYS A 8 11.56 -18.89 0.03
N LEU A 9 10.45 -19.10 -0.66
CA LEU A 9 10.16 -20.37 -1.28
C LEU A 9 10.73 -20.37 -2.69
N ASP A 10 11.37 -21.47 -3.07
CA ASP A 10 11.81 -21.68 -4.44
C ASP A 10 10.67 -22.34 -5.22
N ARG A 11 9.71 -21.51 -5.64
CA ARG A 11 8.54 -21.92 -6.44
C ARG A 11 8.36 -20.93 -7.59
N PRO A 12 7.84 -21.36 -8.75
CA PRO A 12 7.60 -20.48 -9.89
C PRO A 12 6.71 -19.27 -9.56
N VAL A 13 5.78 -19.45 -8.62
CA VAL A 13 4.90 -18.41 -8.12
C VAL A 13 4.85 -18.49 -6.60
N THR A 14 4.99 -17.36 -5.91
CA THR A 14 4.80 -17.27 -4.46
C THR A 14 3.99 -16.04 -4.09
N HIS A 15 2.99 -16.23 -3.23
CA HIS A 15 2.13 -15.16 -2.71
C HIS A 15 2.61 -14.70 -1.34
N TYR A 16 2.62 -13.39 -1.11
CA TYR A 16 3.04 -12.77 0.14
C TYR A 16 2.05 -11.72 0.63
N HIS A 17 1.73 -11.77 1.91
CA HIS A 17 1.23 -10.61 2.64
C HIS A 17 2.41 -9.80 3.17
N VAL A 18 2.48 -8.53 2.83
CA VAL A 18 3.57 -7.64 3.23
C VAL A 18 3.03 -6.39 3.89
N MET A 19 3.70 -5.92 4.94
CA MET A 19 3.38 -4.65 5.56
C MET A 19 4.61 -3.90 6.05
N THR A 20 4.55 -2.57 5.99
CA THR A 20 5.59 -1.68 6.52
C THR A 20 4.94 -0.56 7.32
N ARG A 21 5.51 -0.20 8.47
CA ARG A 21 5.05 0.93 9.30
C ARG A 21 6.08 2.05 9.30
N THR A 22 5.59 3.27 9.39
CA THR A 22 6.39 4.48 9.58
C THR A 22 7.08 4.45 10.96
N ALA A 23 8.16 5.22 11.09
CA ALA A 23 8.84 5.40 12.36
C ALA A 23 7.89 6.01 13.39
N GLN A 24 7.90 5.46 14.60
CA GLN A 24 7.03 5.89 15.71
C GLN A 24 5.52 5.79 15.38
N GLN A 25 5.15 5.05 14.32
CA GLN A 25 3.77 4.96 13.82
C GLN A 25 3.18 6.34 13.45
N ALA A 26 4.04 7.29 13.09
CA ALA A 26 3.64 8.65 12.69
C ALA A 26 2.91 8.66 11.34
N PHE A 27 2.03 9.65 11.15
CA PHE A 27 1.14 9.76 9.98
C PHE A 27 1.84 10.32 8.73
N TYR A 28 3.05 9.84 8.44
CA TYR A 28 3.90 10.31 7.34
C TYR A 28 3.36 10.00 5.95
N LEU A 29 2.46 9.03 5.82
CA LEU A 29 1.79 8.72 4.55
C LEU A 29 0.51 9.55 4.37
N SER A 30 0.06 10.34 5.34
CA SER A 30 -1.17 11.12 5.23
C SER A 30 -1.03 12.22 4.18
N ASP A 31 -2.00 12.36 3.28
CA ASP A 31 -2.04 13.49 2.34
C ASP A 31 -2.27 14.83 3.08
N ASN A 32 -2.84 14.79 4.29
CA ASN A 32 -2.93 15.95 5.17
C ASN A 32 -1.57 16.32 5.79
N TYR A 33 -0.56 15.45 5.69
CA TYR A 33 0.80 15.76 6.09
C TYR A 33 1.65 16.24 4.90
N VAL A 34 1.68 15.47 3.81
CA VAL A 34 2.31 15.83 2.54
C VAL A 34 1.27 15.67 1.43
N PRO A 35 0.72 16.76 0.86
CA PRO A 35 -0.30 16.68 -0.18
C PRO A 35 0.11 15.82 -1.37
N GLY A 36 -0.77 14.91 -1.79
CA GLY A 36 -0.55 14.02 -2.94
C GLY A 36 0.47 12.89 -2.72
N PHE A 37 0.97 12.73 -1.50
CA PHE A 37 2.03 11.77 -1.22
C PHE A 37 1.56 10.31 -1.34
N LYS A 38 0.31 9.98 -1.02
CA LYS A 38 -0.22 8.64 -1.26
C LYS A 38 -0.28 8.31 -2.75
N SER A 39 -0.61 9.29 -3.59
CA SER A 39 -0.56 9.15 -5.06
C SER A 39 0.85 8.81 -5.53
N GLN A 40 1.83 9.58 -5.05
CA GLN A 40 3.24 9.34 -5.36
C GLN A 40 3.71 7.96 -4.89
N CYS A 41 3.34 7.57 -3.66
CA CYS A 41 3.64 6.24 -3.12
C CYS A 41 3.03 5.14 -4.00
N ARG A 42 1.78 5.30 -4.44
CA ARG A 42 1.10 4.35 -5.32
C ARG A 42 1.82 4.20 -6.65
N GLY A 43 2.22 5.30 -7.28
CA GLY A 43 2.97 5.29 -8.53
C GLY A 43 4.35 4.63 -8.40
N ILE A 44 5.04 4.84 -7.27
CA ILE A 44 6.29 4.14 -6.96
C ILE A 44 6.06 2.61 -6.88
N ILE A 45 5.00 2.17 -6.20
CA ILE A 45 4.69 0.73 -6.07
C ILE A 45 4.40 0.12 -7.45
N GLU A 46 3.57 0.80 -8.25
CA GLU A 46 3.17 0.39 -9.61
C GLU A 46 4.38 0.26 -10.54
N SER A 47 5.19 1.32 -10.61
CA SER A 47 6.38 1.36 -11.46
C SER A 47 7.40 0.29 -11.07
N MET A 48 7.62 0.06 -9.78
CA MET A 48 8.53 -1.01 -9.36
C MET A 48 7.94 -2.40 -9.58
N ALA A 49 6.62 -2.56 -9.49
CA ALA A 49 5.97 -3.83 -9.75
C ALA A 49 6.05 -4.22 -11.23
N ASP A 50 6.02 -3.24 -12.14
CA ASP A 50 6.22 -3.45 -13.58
C ASP A 50 7.68 -3.86 -13.92
N ILE A 51 8.66 -3.24 -13.26
CA ILE A 51 10.09 -3.56 -13.44
C ILE A 51 10.44 -4.93 -12.85
N PHE A 52 9.91 -5.25 -11.68
CA PHE A 52 10.13 -6.54 -11.02
C PHE A 52 9.13 -7.58 -11.54
N TYR A 53 9.33 -8.86 -11.22
CA TYR A 53 8.34 -9.90 -11.54
C TYR A 53 7.26 -9.95 -10.45
N VAL A 54 6.61 -8.81 -10.18
CA VAL A 54 5.66 -8.65 -9.07
C VAL A 54 4.31 -8.26 -9.62
N LYS A 55 3.28 -9.06 -9.31
CA LYS A 55 1.88 -8.69 -9.53
C LYS A 55 1.25 -8.27 -8.19
N ILE A 56 0.59 -7.13 -8.17
CA ILE A 56 -0.13 -6.62 -7.00
C ILE A 56 -1.55 -7.18 -7.06
N LEU A 57 -1.94 -7.97 -6.06
CA LEU A 57 -3.26 -8.59 -5.99
C LEU A 57 -4.24 -7.77 -5.15
N ALA A 58 -3.76 -7.14 -4.08
CA ALA A 58 -4.52 -6.19 -3.26
C ALA A 58 -3.56 -5.22 -2.56
N TRP A 59 -4.01 -4.00 -2.28
CA TRP A 59 -3.20 -2.99 -1.61
C TRP A 59 -4.04 -2.02 -0.80
N VAL A 60 -3.45 -1.45 0.25
CA VAL A 60 -4.00 -0.34 1.03
C VAL A 60 -2.88 0.56 1.55
N LEU A 61 -3.03 1.87 1.40
CA LEU A 61 -2.17 2.89 2.03
C LEU A 61 -2.93 3.56 3.17
N MET A 62 -2.54 3.28 4.40
CA MET A 62 -3.00 3.97 5.61
C MET A 62 -2.10 5.18 5.88
N ASP A 63 -2.36 5.95 6.94
CA ASP A 63 -1.56 7.15 7.26
C ASP A 63 -0.19 6.82 7.87
N ASN A 64 -0.05 5.71 8.59
CA ASN A 64 1.18 5.27 9.25
C ASN A 64 1.73 3.93 8.77
N HIS A 65 1.03 3.24 7.87
CA HIS A 65 1.48 1.97 7.34
C HIS A 65 0.79 1.65 6.03
N TYR A 66 1.25 0.59 5.36
CA TYR A 66 0.57 0.03 4.22
C TYR A 66 0.60 -1.49 4.27
N HIS A 67 -0.35 -2.12 3.58
CA HIS A 67 -0.35 -3.55 3.32
C HIS A 67 -0.42 -3.84 1.83
N LEU A 68 0.31 -4.86 1.39
CA LEU A 68 0.31 -5.38 0.02
C LEU A 68 0.07 -6.89 0.05
N CYS A 69 -0.76 -7.37 -0.86
CA CYS A 69 -0.80 -8.77 -1.26
C CYS A 69 -0.11 -8.87 -2.61
N LEU A 70 1.02 -9.57 -2.65
CA LEU A 70 1.90 -9.63 -3.81
C LEU A 70 2.01 -11.06 -4.30
N GLU A 71 2.03 -11.23 -5.61
CA GLU A 71 2.46 -12.45 -6.31
C GLU A 71 3.83 -12.19 -6.92
N ILE A 72 4.83 -12.97 -6.54
CA ILE A 72 6.17 -12.91 -7.14
C ILE A 72 6.32 -14.11 -8.07
N ARG A 73 6.72 -13.82 -9.31
CA ARG A 73 6.95 -14.83 -10.34
C ARG A 73 8.44 -15.05 -10.57
N ARG A 74 8.81 -16.29 -10.85
CA ARG A 74 10.14 -16.72 -11.30
C ARG A 74 9.99 -17.38 -12.67
N PRO A 75 9.90 -16.58 -13.75
CA PRO A 75 9.86 -17.14 -15.09
C PRO A 75 11.22 -17.74 -15.48
N PRO A 76 11.30 -18.53 -16.57
CA PRO A 76 12.58 -18.90 -17.16
C PRO A 76 13.46 -17.66 -17.40
N LEU A 77 14.77 -17.81 -17.19
CA LEU A 77 15.71 -16.71 -17.36
C LEU A 77 15.83 -16.35 -18.84
N ASP A 78 15.46 -15.10 -19.16
CA ASP A 78 15.60 -14.50 -20.49
C ASP A 78 16.49 -13.25 -20.39
N PRO A 79 17.73 -13.27 -20.92
CA PRO A 79 18.63 -12.12 -20.86
C PRO A 79 18.05 -10.84 -21.46
N CYS A 80 17.23 -10.94 -22.52
CA CYS A 80 16.61 -9.80 -23.18
C CYS A 80 15.57 -9.11 -22.28
N ASP A 81 14.68 -9.87 -21.63
CA ASP A 81 13.71 -9.31 -20.68
C ASP A 81 14.42 -8.70 -19.45
N ILE A 82 15.48 -9.36 -18.95
CA ILE A 82 16.27 -8.82 -17.83
C ILE A 82 16.96 -7.51 -18.20
N GLN A 83 17.52 -7.41 -19.40
CA GLN A 83 18.09 -6.16 -19.90
C GLN A 83 17.02 -5.06 -19.97
N ALA A 84 15.86 -5.33 -20.57
CA ALA A 84 14.77 -4.35 -20.69
C ALA A 84 14.27 -3.87 -19.32
N ARG A 85 14.18 -4.76 -18.32
CA ARG A 85 13.86 -4.40 -16.92
C ARG A 85 14.95 -3.57 -16.27
N TYR A 86 16.22 -3.91 -16.52
CA TYR A 86 17.36 -3.14 -16.03
C TYR A 86 17.36 -1.72 -16.58
N GLU A 87 17.11 -1.55 -17.87
CA GLU A 87 17.06 -0.24 -18.53
C GLU A 87 15.93 0.63 -17.96
N ARG A 88 14.72 0.08 -17.79
CA ARG A 88 13.63 0.75 -17.06
C ARG A 88 14.03 1.13 -15.63
N LEU A 89 14.77 0.28 -14.91
CA LEU A 89 15.29 0.63 -13.59
C LEU A 89 16.26 1.80 -13.64
N GLN A 90 17.12 1.89 -14.67
CA GLN A 90 18.10 2.97 -14.84
C GLN A 90 17.43 4.34 -15.06
N GLU A 91 16.24 4.40 -15.66
CA GLU A 91 15.50 5.65 -15.86
C GLU A 91 15.20 6.37 -14.54
N HIS A 92 15.17 5.62 -13.44
CA HIS A 92 14.93 6.16 -12.12
C HIS A 92 16.19 6.48 -11.31
N LEU A 93 17.38 6.19 -11.85
CA LEU A 93 18.64 6.43 -11.16
C LEU A 93 19.25 7.73 -11.67
N LEU A 94 19.84 8.50 -10.74
CA LEU A 94 20.58 9.73 -11.09
C LEU A 94 21.81 9.42 -11.94
N THR A 95 22.50 8.33 -11.62
CA THR A 95 23.69 7.88 -12.36
C THR A 95 23.33 6.61 -13.13
N LYS A 96 23.22 6.75 -14.45
CA LYS A 96 22.95 5.62 -15.35
C LYS A 96 24.22 4.79 -15.57
N ARG A 97 24.06 3.49 -15.72
CA ARG A 97 25.13 2.54 -16.04
C ARG A 97 24.73 1.68 -17.23
N PRO A 98 25.59 1.52 -18.25
CA PRO A 98 25.28 0.68 -19.39
C PRO A 98 25.08 -0.77 -18.97
N TRP A 99 24.23 -1.47 -19.72
CA TRP A 99 24.04 -2.91 -19.57
C TRP A 99 25.33 -3.67 -19.84
N ARG A 100 25.50 -4.80 -19.16
CA ARG A 100 26.56 -5.79 -19.41
C ARG A 100 25.95 -7.17 -19.23
N GLU A 101 26.21 -8.09 -20.14
CA GLU A 101 25.65 -9.45 -20.08
C GLU A 101 26.00 -10.19 -18.77
N ALA A 102 27.16 -9.90 -18.17
CA ALA A 102 27.54 -10.39 -16.85
C ALA A 102 26.55 -10.02 -15.71
N TYR A 103 25.60 -9.11 -15.95
CA TYR A 103 24.58 -8.68 -14.99
C TYR A 103 23.34 -9.58 -14.98
N THR A 104 23.15 -10.44 -15.99
CA THR A 104 21.91 -11.21 -16.20
C THR A 104 21.47 -11.98 -14.96
N SER A 105 22.28 -12.92 -14.46
CA SER A 105 21.91 -13.74 -13.29
C SER A 105 21.64 -12.87 -12.05
N ARG A 106 22.49 -11.87 -11.80
CA ARG A 106 22.35 -10.98 -10.64
C ARG A 106 21.04 -10.19 -10.65
N PHE A 107 20.63 -9.69 -11.81
CA PHE A 107 19.40 -8.92 -11.92
C PHE A 107 18.16 -9.80 -12.03
N TYR A 108 18.27 -11.00 -12.60
CA TYR A 108 17.23 -12.02 -12.48
C TYR A 108 16.91 -12.31 -11.00
N ASP A 109 17.92 -12.59 -10.18
CA ASP A 109 17.75 -12.79 -8.74
C ASP A 109 17.19 -11.54 -8.05
N ARG A 110 17.60 -10.35 -8.49
CA ARG A 110 17.09 -9.09 -7.93
C ARG A 110 15.60 -8.92 -8.23
N PHE A 111 15.19 -9.08 -9.49
CA PHE A 111 13.84 -8.79 -9.96
C PHE A 111 12.82 -9.83 -9.50
N THR A 112 13.27 -11.01 -9.08
CA THR A 112 12.45 -12.08 -8.51
C THR A 112 12.52 -12.15 -6.97
N ASP A 113 13.14 -11.17 -6.30
CA ASP A 113 13.32 -11.15 -4.85
C ASP A 113 12.43 -10.12 -4.14
N LEU A 114 11.59 -10.60 -3.22
CA LEU A 114 10.71 -9.77 -2.40
C LEU A 114 11.48 -8.68 -1.63
N SER A 115 12.62 -9.03 -1.04
CA SER A 115 13.37 -8.09 -0.22
C SER A 115 14.01 -6.98 -1.03
N LYS A 116 14.43 -7.27 -2.27
CA LYS A 116 14.93 -6.26 -3.21
C LYS A 116 13.80 -5.34 -3.70
N PHE A 117 12.64 -5.90 -4.07
CA PHE A 117 11.45 -5.12 -4.43
C PHE A 117 11.04 -4.16 -3.31
N MET A 118 10.89 -4.70 -2.10
CA MET A 118 10.47 -3.92 -0.94
C MET A 118 11.53 -2.90 -0.50
N ALA A 119 12.83 -3.18 -0.68
CA ALA A 119 13.87 -2.21 -0.42
C ALA A 119 13.78 -1.04 -1.40
N GLU A 120 13.49 -1.31 -2.68
CA GLU A 120 13.38 -0.30 -3.72
C GLU A 120 12.21 0.67 -3.46
N ILE A 121 11.00 0.13 -3.23
CA ILE A 121 9.82 0.99 -2.99
C ILE A 121 9.96 1.79 -1.70
N ASN A 122 10.45 1.18 -0.62
CA ASN A 122 10.58 1.87 0.67
C ASN A 122 11.65 2.96 0.63
N ALA A 123 12.78 2.71 -0.04
CA ALA A 123 13.83 3.71 -0.17
C ALA A 123 13.35 4.91 -1.01
N ARG A 124 12.58 4.67 -2.08
CA ARG A 124 12.00 5.73 -2.92
C ARG A 124 10.98 6.56 -2.18
N MET A 125 10.04 5.93 -1.48
CA MET A 125 9.07 6.64 -0.64
C MET A 125 9.76 7.46 0.44
N ALA A 126 10.78 6.91 1.12
CA ALA A 126 11.53 7.65 2.14
C ALA A 126 12.28 8.85 1.55
N ARG A 127 12.90 8.71 0.37
CA ARG A 127 13.54 9.84 -0.33
C ARG A 127 12.53 10.91 -0.73
N ALA A 128 11.39 10.51 -1.29
CA ALA A 128 10.32 11.43 -1.68
C ALA A 128 9.76 12.19 -0.47
N PHE A 129 9.47 11.49 0.63
CA PHE A 129 9.05 12.07 1.89
C PHE A 129 10.07 13.08 2.43
N ASN A 130 11.34 12.67 2.52
CA ASN A 130 12.42 13.49 3.04
C ASN A 130 12.62 14.75 2.19
N LYS A 131 12.57 14.61 0.85
CA LYS A 131 12.64 15.74 -0.09
C LYS A 131 11.48 16.71 0.12
N ALA A 132 10.24 16.22 0.16
CA ALA A 132 9.05 17.05 0.37
C ALA A 132 9.06 17.79 1.72
N ASN A 133 9.75 17.23 2.72
CA ASN A 133 9.87 17.82 4.05
C ASN A 133 11.20 18.56 4.28
N GLY A 134 12.13 18.64 3.33
CA GLY A 134 13.47 19.19 3.59
C GLY A 134 14.18 18.53 4.79
N THR A 135 13.92 17.24 5.04
CA THR A 135 14.49 16.49 6.18
C THR A 135 15.42 15.37 5.71
N SER A 136 16.24 14.86 6.61
CA SER A 136 17.02 13.64 6.41
C SER A 136 16.75 12.68 7.57
N GLY A 137 16.74 11.37 7.29
CA GLY A 137 16.55 10.35 8.31
C GLY A 137 15.57 9.23 7.91
N HIS A 138 15.19 8.45 8.93
CA HIS A 138 14.39 7.25 8.76
C HIS A 138 12.89 7.57 8.75
N MET A 139 12.25 7.40 7.60
CA MET A 139 10.78 7.44 7.48
C MET A 139 10.13 6.17 8.05
N TRP A 140 10.76 5.01 7.85
CA TRP A 140 10.23 3.70 8.24
C TRP A 140 10.73 3.28 9.62
N GLY A 141 9.86 2.61 10.39
CA GLY A 141 10.19 2.19 11.77
C GLY A 141 11.05 0.93 11.85
N GLY A 142 11.29 0.25 10.73
CA GLY A 142 12.11 -0.95 10.68
C GLY A 142 11.95 -1.73 9.38
N ARG A 143 12.30 -3.02 9.43
CA ARG A 143 12.11 -3.94 8.30
C ARG A 143 10.61 -4.18 8.06
N PHE A 144 10.22 -4.31 6.80
CA PHE A 144 8.88 -4.80 6.46
C PHE A 144 8.64 -6.20 7.05
N LYS A 145 7.40 -6.48 7.43
CA LYS A 145 6.94 -7.83 7.80
C LYS A 145 6.40 -8.53 6.57
N SER A 146 6.60 -9.84 6.49
CA SER A 146 6.10 -10.66 5.39
C SER A 146 5.61 -12.01 5.90
N LYS A 147 4.50 -12.49 5.35
CA LYS A 147 3.99 -13.86 5.52
C LYS A 147 3.78 -14.48 4.15
N VAL A 148 4.22 -15.72 3.97
CA VAL A 148 3.90 -16.51 2.78
C VAL A 148 2.44 -16.96 2.88
N ILE A 149 1.75 -16.99 1.75
CA ILE A 149 0.37 -17.46 1.63
C ILE A 149 0.42 -18.77 0.83
N GLU A 150 -0.05 -19.87 1.42
CA GLU A 150 0.18 -21.21 0.87
C GLU A 150 -0.95 -21.73 0.00
N ASN A 151 -2.17 -21.25 0.19
CA ASN A 151 -3.35 -21.70 -0.55
C ASN A 151 -4.27 -20.53 -0.91
N GLU A 152 -5.15 -20.78 -1.86
CA GLU A 152 -6.00 -19.76 -2.45
C GLU A 152 -7.08 -19.24 -1.48
N GLN A 153 -7.59 -20.10 -0.60
CA GLN A 153 -8.52 -19.67 0.45
C GLN A 153 -7.87 -18.63 1.37
N SER A 154 -6.63 -18.89 1.80
CA SER A 154 -5.83 -17.96 2.60
C SER A 154 -5.52 -16.68 1.83
N LEU A 155 -5.31 -16.78 0.51
CA LEU A 155 -5.12 -15.62 -0.36
C LEU A 155 -6.35 -14.71 -0.36
N MET A 156 -7.55 -15.28 -0.52
CA MET A 156 -8.81 -14.53 -0.44
C MET A 156 -8.99 -13.87 0.92
N ARG A 157 -8.74 -14.59 2.03
CA ARG A 157 -8.79 -14.00 3.38
C ARG A 157 -7.84 -12.84 3.55
N VAL A 158 -6.60 -12.96 3.08
CA VAL A 158 -5.60 -11.89 3.17
C VAL A 158 -6.00 -10.69 2.32
N MET A 159 -6.47 -10.91 1.10
CA MET A 159 -6.95 -9.82 0.24
C MET A 159 -8.11 -9.08 0.91
N THR A 160 -9.14 -9.80 1.38
CA THR A 160 -10.24 -9.19 2.14
C THR A 160 -9.75 -8.46 3.37
N TYR A 161 -8.85 -9.04 4.17
CA TYR A 161 -8.28 -8.37 5.33
C TYR A 161 -7.62 -7.04 4.96
N ILE A 162 -6.80 -7.01 3.89
CA ILE A 162 -6.11 -5.81 3.42
C ILE A 162 -7.11 -4.72 3.05
N GLU A 163 -8.08 -5.04 2.20
CA GLU A 163 -9.10 -4.12 1.71
C GLU A 163 -9.93 -3.53 2.85
N GLN A 164 -10.15 -4.30 3.92
CA GLN A 164 -10.95 -3.90 5.09
C GLN A 164 -10.20 -3.07 6.15
N ASN A 165 -8.89 -2.83 6.00
CA ASN A 165 -8.14 -2.00 6.95
C ASN A 165 -8.74 -0.60 7.20
N PRO A 166 -9.20 0.17 6.19
CA PRO A 166 -9.80 1.49 6.42
C PRO A 166 -11.11 1.40 7.20
N VAL A 167 -11.93 0.37 6.97
CA VAL A 167 -13.16 0.12 7.75
C VAL A 167 -12.83 -0.19 9.21
N ARG A 168 -11.88 -1.11 9.44
CA ARG A 168 -11.41 -1.47 10.80
C ARG A 168 -10.79 -0.30 11.55
N ALA A 169 -10.25 0.67 10.82
CA ALA A 169 -9.68 1.88 11.39
C ALA A 169 -10.70 3.01 11.58
N GLY A 170 -11.99 2.78 11.27
CA GLY A 170 -13.03 3.80 11.36
C GLY A 170 -12.84 4.96 10.39
N LEU A 171 -12.24 4.71 9.21
CA LEU A 171 -12.01 5.74 8.19
C LEU A 171 -13.12 5.81 7.13
N CYS A 172 -13.87 4.73 6.97
CA CYS A 172 -14.97 4.62 6.01
C CYS A 172 -15.91 3.47 6.39
N GLU A 173 -17.11 3.48 5.83
CA GLU A 173 -18.10 2.42 5.98
C GLU A 173 -17.83 1.23 5.07
N CYS A 174 -17.51 1.54 3.81
CA CYS A 174 -17.17 0.56 2.80
C CYS A 174 -15.73 0.77 2.34
N PRO A 175 -14.94 -0.29 2.09
CA PRO A 175 -13.62 -0.16 1.49
C PRO A 175 -13.67 0.54 0.13
N SER A 176 -14.76 0.42 -0.63
CA SER A 176 -14.92 1.14 -1.89
C SER A 176 -14.99 2.67 -1.76
N ASP A 177 -15.31 3.20 -0.58
CA ASP A 177 -15.29 4.64 -0.31
C ASP A 177 -13.90 5.15 0.09
N TYR A 178 -12.98 4.24 0.44
CA TYR A 178 -11.62 4.61 0.76
C TYR A 178 -10.76 4.72 -0.50
N ALA A 179 -10.32 5.95 -0.80
CA ALA A 179 -9.63 6.23 -2.05
C ALA A 179 -8.31 5.45 -2.23
N TRP A 180 -7.65 5.10 -1.12
CA TRP A 180 -6.29 4.57 -1.09
C TRP A 180 -6.23 3.07 -0.81
N CYS A 181 -7.11 2.31 -1.45
CA CYS A 181 -7.06 0.85 -1.54
C CYS A 181 -7.43 0.36 -2.95
N SER A 182 -7.20 -0.93 -3.25
CA SER A 182 -7.56 -1.53 -4.53
C SER A 182 -9.07 -1.51 -4.78
N THR A 183 -9.91 -1.79 -3.77
CA THR A 183 -11.38 -1.76 -3.93
C THR A 183 -11.87 -0.39 -4.36
N GLY A 184 -11.45 0.68 -3.68
CA GLY A 184 -11.78 2.05 -4.05
C GLY A 184 -11.25 2.44 -5.43
N GLN A 185 -10.06 1.96 -5.81
CA GLN A 185 -9.53 2.14 -7.18
C GLN A 185 -10.42 1.45 -8.21
N TYR A 186 -10.86 0.22 -7.95
CA TYR A 186 -11.74 -0.52 -8.86
C TYR A 186 -13.10 0.17 -9.02
N LYS A 187 -13.72 0.63 -7.93
CA LYS A 187 -14.97 1.42 -7.99
C LYS A 187 -14.83 2.63 -8.91
N ARG A 188 -13.79 3.46 -8.70
CA ARG A 188 -13.54 4.64 -9.55
C ARG A 188 -13.30 4.29 -11.00
N ASN A 189 -12.58 3.19 -11.27
CA ASN A 189 -12.35 2.75 -12.64
C ASN A 189 -13.63 2.27 -13.32
N ILE A 190 -14.52 1.57 -12.60
CA ILE A 190 -15.84 1.17 -13.11
C ILE A 190 -16.67 2.40 -13.47
N GLU A 191 -16.80 3.36 -12.54
CA GLU A 191 -17.54 4.61 -12.74
C GLU A 191 -16.99 5.43 -13.91
N ALA A 192 -15.67 5.48 -14.06
CA ALA A 192 -14.99 6.15 -15.16
C ALA A 192 -14.89 5.33 -16.46
N ARG A 193 -15.50 4.13 -16.52
CA ARG A 193 -15.42 3.20 -17.67
C ARG A 193 -13.99 2.87 -18.11
N ARG A 194 -13.07 2.77 -17.16
CA ARG A 194 -11.66 2.41 -17.38
C ARG A 194 -11.44 0.91 -17.16
N PRO A 195 -10.44 0.30 -17.83
CA PRO A 195 -10.10 -1.10 -17.60
C PRO A 195 -9.78 -1.39 -16.13
N VAL A 196 -10.29 -2.52 -15.64
CA VAL A 196 -10.02 -3.02 -14.29
C VAL A 196 -9.30 -4.36 -14.40
N SER A 197 -8.03 -4.38 -14.00
CA SER A 197 -7.25 -5.61 -13.91
C SER A 197 -7.43 -6.24 -12.54
N LEU A 198 -8.23 -7.31 -12.49
CA LEU A 198 -8.44 -8.08 -11.27
C LEU A 198 -7.48 -9.26 -11.20
N PRO A 199 -7.13 -9.69 -9.98
CA PRO A 199 -6.55 -11.01 -9.78
C PRO A 199 -7.58 -12.09 -10.14
N GLU A 200 -7.17 -13.10 -10.91
CA GLU A 200 -8.01 -14.26 -11.24
C GLU A 200 -7.88 -15.31 -10.11
N VAL A 201 -8.53 -15.03 -8.99
CA VAL A 201 -8.44 -15.82 -7.75
C VAL A 201 -9.82 -16.26 -7.25
N GLY A 202 -9.87 -17.49 -6.74
CA GLY A 202 -11.04 -18.10 -6.11
C GLY A 202 -12.32 -17.94 -6.92
N PHE A 203 -13.38 -17.52 -6.22
CA PHE A 203 -14.71 -17.39 -6.81
C PHE A 203 -14.80 -16.45 -8.01
N LEU A 204 -13.87 -15.50 -8.17
CA LEU A 204 -13.88 -14.55 -9.29
C LEU A 204 -13.69 -15.23 -10.65
N ARG A 205 -13.07 -16.43 -10.68
CA ARG A 205 -12.90 -17.20 -11.93
C ARG A 205 -14.24 -17.62 -12.53
N HIS A 206 -15.22 -17.87 -11.67
CA HIS A 206 -16.55 -18.35 -12.01
C HIS A 206 -17.51 -17.24 -12.45
N ILE A 207 -17.09 -15.98 -12.33
CA ILE A 207 -17.88 -14.80 -12.72
C ILE A 207 -17.48 -14.37 -14.14
N ALA A 208 -18.48 -14.02 -14.95
CA ALA A 208 -18.27 -13.52 -16.31
C ALA A 208 -17.38 -12.26 -16.28
N LYS A 209 -16.41 -12.16 -17.20
CA LYS A 209 -15.40 -11.08 -17.21
C LYS A 209 -15.99 -9.68 -17.08
N LYS A 210 -17.12 -9.41 -17.74
CA LYS A 210 -17.83 -8.12 -17.71
C LYS A 210 -18.36 -7.73 -16.32
N ASP A 211 -18.65 -8.71 -15.46
CA ASP A 211 -19.28 -8.52 -14.15
C ASP A 211 -18.29 -8.67 -12.98
N ARG A 212 -17.06 -9.16 -13.23
CA ARG A 212 -16.07 -9.47 -12.19
C ARG A 212 -15.72 -8.29 -11.29
N ALA A 213 -15.50 -7.11 -11.88
CA ALA A 213 -15.06 -5.93 -11.13
C ALA A 213 -16.14 -5.44 -10.17
N GLN A 214 -17.38 -5.33 -10.67
CA GLN A 214 -18.51 -4.94 -9.84
C GLN A 214 -18.78 -5.96 -8.74
N SER A 215 -18.64 -7.26 -9.06
CA SER A 215 -18.82 -8.34 -8.09
C SER A 215 -17.74 -8.31 -7.00
N TYR A 216 -16.48 -8.04 -7.35
CA TYR A 216 -15.40 -7.89 -6.37
C TYR A 216 -15.64 -6.70 -5.44
N VAL A 217 -15.98 -5.53 -5.99
CA VAL A 217 -16.23 -4.31 -5.19
C VAL A 217 -17.37 -4.55 -4.21
N THR A 218 -18.47 -5.09 -4.68
CA THR A 218 -19.62 -5.35 -3.82
C THR A 218 -19.35 -6.46 -2.81
N TRP A 219 -18.59 -7.51 -3.18
CA TRP A 219 -18.13 -8.50 -2.22
C TRP A 219 -17.32 -7.86 -1.09
N MET A 220 -16.34 -7.02 -1.43
CA MET A 220 -15.54 -6.34 -0.42
C MET A 220 -16.40 -5.43 0.44
N ASP A 221 -17.31 -4.66 -0.13
CA ASP A 221 -18.18 -3.82 0.69
C ASP A 221 -19.10 -4.64 1.60
N PHE A 222 -19.66 -5.76 1.12
CA PHE A 222 -20.42 -6.66 1.97
C PHE A 222 -19.62 -7.18 3.17
N GLN A 223 -18.33 -7.49 2.99
CA GLN A 223 -17.47 -7.94 4.10
C GLN A 223 -17.29 -6.86 5.19
N ALA A 224 -17.49 -5.58 4.87
CA ALA A 224 -17.45 -4.51 5.87
C ALA A 224 -18.62 -4.59 6.86
N VAL A 225 -19.79 -5.08 6.42
CA VAL A 225 -20.94 -5.30 7.29
C VAL A 225 -20.62 -6.23 8.44
N ARG A 226 -19.87 -7.31 8.18
CA ARG A 226 -19.44 -8.27 9.21
C ARG A 226 -18.50 -7.64 10.25
N ILE A 227 -17.84 -6.54 9.91
CA ILE A 227 -16.92 -5.82 10.80
C ILE A 227 -17.69 -4.79 11.64
N LEU A 228 -18.58 -4.04 11.01
CA LEU A 228 -19.32 -2.95 11.67
C LEU A 228 -20.54 -3.47 12.44
N HIS A 229 -21.15 -4.55 11.97
CA HIS A 229 -22.39 -5.12 12.48
C HIS A 229 -22.30 -6.65 12.64
N PRO A 230 -21.42 -7.17 13.50
CA PRO A 230 -21.27 -8.61 13.73
C PRO A 230 -22.58 -9.30 14.20
N GLU A 231 -23.51 -8.55 14.78
CA GLU A 231 -24.83 -8.99 15.21
C GLU A 231 -25.84 -9.17 14.06
N LYS A 232 -25.65 -8.46 12.93
CA LYS A 232 -26.59 -8.49 11.81
C LYS A 232 -26.35 -9.74 10.96
N LYS A 233 -27.40 -10.55 10.79
CA LYS A 233 -27.41 -11.65 9.81
C LYS A 233 -27.70 -11.07 8.43
N VAL A 234 -26.65 -10.77 7.66
CA VAL A 234 -26.79 -10.11 6.36
C VAL A 234 -26.49 -11.10 5.25
N CYS A 235 -27.33 -11.07 4.20
CA CYS A 235 -27.21 -11.99 3.07
C CYS A 235 -26.57 -11.28 1.87
N LEU A 236 -25.72 -11.98 1.15
CA LEU A 236 -25.23 -11.48 -0.13
C LEU A 236 -26.33 -11.44 -1.19
N PRO A 237 -26.39 -10.40 -2.04
CA PRO A 237 -27.35 -10.36 -3.13
C PRO A 237 -27.17 -11.56 -4.07
N ARG A 238 -28.25 -12.30 -4.36
CA ARG A 238 -28.25 -13.42 -5.32
C ARG A 238 -27.67 -13.07 -6.69
N ALA A 239 -27.75 -11.80 -7.09
CA ALA A 239 -27.20 -11.28 -8.34
C ALA A 239 -25.65 -11.28 -8.40
N MET A 240 -24.96 -11.40 -7.26
CA MET A 240 -23.49 -11.36 -7.17
C MET A 240 -22.82 -12.71 -7.43
N ILE A 241 -23.49 -13.80 -7.04
CA ILE A 241 -22.88 -15.12 -6.91
C ILE A 241 -23.90 -16.14 -7.39
N ALA A 242 -23.75 -16.53 -8.65
CA ALA A 242 -24.46 -17.68 -9.18
C ALA A 242 -24.12 -18.93 -8.33
N SER A 243 -25.06 -19.87 -8.23
CA SER A 243 -24.95 -21.03 -7.33
C SER A 243 -23.65 -21.82 -7.49
N HIS A 244 -23.03 -21.79 -8.67
CA HIS A 244 -21.75 -22.44 -8.93
C HIS A 244 -20.55 -21.78 -8.24
N CYS A 245 -20.57 -20.47 -7.98
CA CYS A 245 -19.53 -19.78 -7.22
C CYS A 245 -19.47 -20.23 -5.74
N LEU A 246 -20.59 -20.70 -5.18
CA LEU A 246 -20.66 -21.23 -3.80
C LEU A 246 -20.00 -22.60 -3.64
N ARG A 247 -19.82 -23.32 -4.75
CA ARG A 247 -19.12 -24.61 -4.78
C ARG A 247 -17.61 -24.43 -4.75
N ASP A 248 -17.10 -23.22 -4.99
CA ASP A 248 -15.68 -22.92 -4.90
C ASP A 248 -15.19 -23.09 -3.45
N GLU A 249 -14.05 -23.75 -3.28
CA GLU A 249 -13.46 -24.04 -1.97
C GLU A 249 -13.08 -22.78 -1.21
N THR A 250 -12.72 -21.71 -1.93
CA THR A 250 -12.38 -20.43 -1.31
C THR A 250 -13.60 -19.87 -0.57
N MET A 251 -14.82 -20.16 -1.02
CA MET A 251 -16.05 -19.63 -0.44
C MET A 251 -16.54 -20.40 0.80
N THR A 252 -15.88 -21.48 1.19
CA THR A 252 -16.37 -22.42 2.22
C THR A 252 -16.78 -21.74 3.53
N GLU A 253 -15.99 -20.79 4.02
CA GLU A 253 -16.27 -20.06 5.27
C GLU A 253 -17.41 -19.06 5.19
N TRP A 254 -17.80 -18.71 3.97
CA TRP A 254 -18.80 -17.71 3.69
C TRP A 254 -20.13 -18.32 3.25
N ARG A 255 -20.21 -19.66 3.10
CA ARG A 255 -21.42 -20.37 2.62
C ARG A 255 -22.67 -20.04 3.44
N GLU A 256 -22.53 -19.89 4.75
CA GLU A 256 -23.64 -19.56 5.65
C GLU A 256 -24.24 -18.18 5.37
N ASP A 257 -23.43 -17.21 4.91
CA ASP A 257 -23.86 -15.86 4.55
C ASP A 257 -24.79 -15.83 3.32
N PHE A 258 -24.90 -16.95 2.58
CA PHE A 258 -25.74 -17.08 1.39
C PHE A 258 -27.06 -17.83 1.63
N ASN A 259 -27.21 -18.48 2.78
CA ASN A 259 -28.33 -19.39 3.04
C ASN A 259 -29.58 -18.73 3.65
N ALA A 260 -29.55 -17.43 3.93
CA ALA A 260 -30.69 -16.77 4.54
C ALA A 260 -31.76 -16.36 3.49
N LYS A 261 -33.03 -16.63 3.84
CA LYS A 261 -34.18 -16.68 2.93
C LYS A 261 -34.62 -15.32 2.35
N ARG A 262 -34.04 -14.20 2.79
CA ARG A 262 -34.39 -12.86 2.28
C ARG A 262 -33.12 -12.03 2.09
N PRO A 263 -32.83 -11.54 0.86
CA PRO A 263 -31.76 -10.57 0.65
C PRO A 263 -32.09 -9.32 1.46
N VAL A 264 -31.18 -8.93 2.34
CA VAL A 264 -31.23 -7.62 2.98
C VAL A 264 -30.47 -6.69 2.04
N ASP A 265 -31.03 -5.52 1.72
CA ASP A 265 -30.23 -4.44 1.17
C ASP A 265 -29.24 -3.99 2.24
N TRP A 266 -28.08 -4.62 2.21
CA TRP A 266 -27.04 -4.46 3.21
C TRP A 266 -26.51 -3.04 3.22
N ARG A 267 -26.58 -2.28 2.12
CA ARG A 267 -26.13 -0.89 2.16
C ARG A 267 -27.09 0.02 2.91
N SER A 268 -28.38 -0.04 2.62
CA SER A 268 -29.36 0.85 3.25
C SER A 268 -29.66 0.50 4.72
N GLN A 269 -29.43 -0.75 5.14
CA GLN A 269 -29.69 -1.20 6.52
C GLN A 269 -28.44 -1.31 7.41
N ALA A 270 -27.23 -1.28 6.83
CA ALA A 270 -25.99 -1.46 7.57
C ALA A 270 -25.05 -0.25 7.57
N TYR A 271 -25.41 0.85 6.91
CA TYR A 271 -24.58 2.04 6.87
C TYR A 271 -25.40 3.30 7.18
N GLY A 272 -24.73 4.35 7.60
CA GLY A 272 -25.34 5.64 7.91
C GLY A 272 -25.89 5.77 9.33
N SER A 273 -25.53 4.88 10.26
CA SER A 273 -25.89 5.05 11.68
C SER A 273 -25.17 6.27 12.25
N GLU A 274 -25.89 7.11 13.00
CA GLU A 274 -25.34 8.32 13.58
C GLU A 274 -24.18 8.02 14.54
N GLU A 275 -24.23 6.90 15.28
CA GLU A 275 -23.14 6.44 16.14
C GLU A 275 -21.84 6.19 15.35
N PHE A 276 -21.95 5.57 14.17
CA PHE A 276 -20.80 5.33 13.31
C PHE A 276 -20.25 6.62 12.71
N HIS A 277 -21.11 7.53 12.26
CA HIS A 277 -20.68 8.84 11.79
C HIS A 277 -19.99 9.67 12.90
N GLN A 278 -20.49 9.59 14.13
CA GLN A 278 -19.82 10.17 15.30
C GLN A 278 -18.44 9.54 15.53
N HIS A 279 -18.33 8.21 15.41
CA HIS A 279 -17.04 7.52 15.51
C HIS A 279 -16.05 7.99 14.43
N ILE A 280 -16.47 8.08 13.16
CA ILE A 280 -15.61 8.63 12.09
C ILE A 280 -15.13 10.03 12.46
N ARG A 281 -16.02 10.92 12.89
CA ARG A 281 -15.65 12.30 13.28
C ARG A 281 -14.62 12.31 14.41
N GLN A 282 -14.78 11.43 15.41
CA GLN A 282 -13.82 11.28 16.50
C GLN A 282 -12.45 10.80 15.99
N VAL A 283 -12.43 9.79 15.10
CA VAL A 283 -11.19 9.28 14.47
C VAL A 283 -10.51 10.39 13.67
N GLU A 284 -11.27 11.18 12.90
CA GLU A 284 -10.73 12.30 12.14
C GLU A 284 -10.14 13.39 13.04
N GLU A 285 -10.79 13.75 14.14
CA GLU A 285 -10.26 14.71 15.11
C GLU A 285 -8.97 14.19 15.77
N GLN A 286 -8.93 12.93 16.18
CA GLN A 286 -7.70 12.32 16.69
C GLN A 286 -6.58 12.37 15.65
N ARG A 287 -6.89 12.15 14.37
CA ARG A 287 -5.91 12.26 13.28
C ARG A 287 -5.41 13.68 13.09
N LYS A 288 -6.27 14.69 13.16
CA LYS A 288 -5.86 16.11 13.09
C LYS A 288 -4.91 16.47 14.23
N LEU A 289 -5.21 16.04 15.46
CA LEU A 289 -4.37 16.28 16.62
C LEU A 289 -2.99 15.61 16.47
N GLU A 290 -2.94 14.38 15.99
CA GLU A 290 -1.67 13.68 15.78
C GLU A 290 -0.84 14.34 14.67
N LEU A 291 -1.46 14.76 13.57
CA LEU A 291 -0.79 15.51 12.51
C LEU A 291 -0.21 16.85 13.03
N ALA A 292 -0.95 17.58 13.87
CA ALA A 292 -0.45 18.79 14.50
C ALA A 292 0.78 18.53 15.39
N ARG A 293 0.74 17.45 16.19
CA ARG A 293 1.89 17.02 17.02
C ARG A 293 3.12 16.69 16.17
N ILE A 294 2.94 15.96 15.07
CA ILE A 294 4.03 15.59 14.16
C ILE A 294 4.65 16.84 13.53
N ARG A 295 3.82 17.77 13.03
CA ARG A 295 4.29 19.04 12.45
C ARG A 295 5.09 19.86 13.47
N HIS A 296 4.60 19.96 14.70
CA HIS A 296 5.28 20.68 15.78
C HIS A 296 6.66 20.07 16.07
N LYS A 297 6.75 18.75 16.27
CA LYS A 297 8.02 18.04 16.47
C LYS A 297 8.98 18.22 15.28
N SER A 298 8.47 18.17 14.06
CA SER A 298 9.26 18.38 12.84
C SER A 298 9.86 19.79 12.79
N HIS A 299 9.05 20.82 13.08
CA HIS A 299 9.48 22.21 13.15
C HIS A 299 10.57 22.42 14.21
N GLN A 300 10.38 21.90 15.42
CA GLN A 300 11.39 21.96 16.49
C GLN A 300 12.73 21.36 16.06
N ARG A 301 12.71 20.19 15.40
CA ARG A 301 13.93 19.54 14.89
C ARG A 301 14.63 20.36 13.81
N ARG A 302 13.88 20.97 12.88
CA ARG A 302 14.45 21.87 11.86
C ARG A 302 15.12 23.08 12.51
N HIS A 303 14.44 23.71 13.47
CA HIS A 303 14.98 24.88 14.16
C HIS A 303 16.25 24.55 14.97
N ALA A 304 16.27 23.41 15.67
CA ALA A 304 17.45 22.94 16.38
C ALA A 304 18.63 22.65 15.43
N ARG A 305 18.35 22.07 14.25
CA ARG A 305 19.36 21.81 13.22
C ARG A 305 19.93 23.11 12.65
N LEU A 306 19.07 24.08 12.32
CA LEU A 306 19.49 25.37 11.78
C LEU A 306 20.38 26.11 12.79
N LYS A 307 20.02 26.13 14.07
CA LYS A 307 20.86 26.69 15.14
C LYS A 307 22.24 26.04 15.20
N LYS A 308 22.31 24.72 15.03
CA LYS A 308 23.59 23.99 15.00
C LYS A 308 24.42 24.33 13.76
N GLU A 309 23.80 24.44 12.59
CA GLU A 309 24.49 24.80 11.34
C GLU A 309 25.00 26.25 11.39
N ILE A 310 24.21 27.21 11.88
CA ILE A 310 24.65 28.60 12.09
C ILE A 310 25.83 28.66 13.08
N SER A 311 25.76 27.91 14.19
CA SER A 311 26.85 27.86 15.17
C SER A 311 28.14 27.28 14.57
N VAL A 312 28.05 26.25 13.72
CA VAL A 312 29.20 25.69 13.01
C VAL A 312 29.77 26.70 12.02
N CYS A 313 28.94 27.39 11.22
CA CYS A 313 29.40 28.43 10.31
C CYS A 313 30.09 29.58 11.05
N ALA A 314 29.51 30.06 12.16
CA ALA A 314 30.11 31.10 12.99
C ALA A 314 31.49 30.69 13.56
N LEU A 315 31.65 29.42 13.96
CA LEU A 315 32.93 28.87 14.41
C LEU A 315 33.96 28.74 13.27
N CYS A 316 33.54 28.38 12.06
CA CYS A 316 34.43 28.34 10.89
C CYS A 316 34.88 29.74 10.46
N SER A 317 33.97 30.72 10.44
CA SER A 317 34.28 32.13 10.17
C SER A 317 35.23 32.72 11.22
N ALA A 318 35.07 32.38 12.50
CA ALA A 318 35.99 32.79 13.55
C ALA A 318 37.39 32.14 13.45
N LYS A 319 37.54 31.05 12.70
CA LYS A 319 38.81 30.34 12.47
C LYS A 319 39.50 30.69 11.15
N GLY A 320 38.93 31.59 10.34
CA GLY A 320 39.51 31.98 9.05
C GLY A 320 39.44 30.90 7.97
N GLU A 321 38.65 29.84 8.16
CA GLU A 321 38.44 28.80 7.16
C GLU A 321 37.20 29.14 6.31
N GLU A 322 37.39 29.83 5.18
CA GLU A 322 36.32 30.04 4.20
C GLU A 322 35.92 28.70 3.55
N ARG A 323 34.79 28.14 3.98
CA ARG A 323 34.05 27.17 3.14
C ARG A 323 32.95 27.93 2.40
N GLN A 324 33.04 27.95 1.07
CA GLN A 324 31.91 28.32 0.22
C GLN A 324 30.75 27.35 0.47
N VAL A 325 29.76 27.79 1.26
CA VAL A 325 28.47 27.10 1.36
C VAL A 325 27.49 27.89 0.51
N HIS A 326 27.07 27.30 -0.62
CA HIS A 326 25.94 27.80 -1.40
C HIS A 326 24.67 27.71 -0.54
N THR A 327 24.34 28.78 0.18
CA THR A 327 23.03 28.97 0.79
C THR A 327 22.12 29.68 -0.20
N ASP A 328 21.23 28.92 -0.83
CA ASP A 328 20.08 29.49 -1.55
C ASP A 328 19.08 30.01 -0.50
N ILE A 329 19.22 31.30 -0.14
CA ILE A 329 18.40 31.98 0.88
C ILE A 329 17.05 32.46 0.31
N SER A 330 16.72 32.12 -0.94
CA SER A 330 15.53 32.65 -1.64
C SER A 330 14.17 32.11 -1.18
N THR A 331 14.10 31.15 -0.25
CA THR A 331 12.82 30.50 0.16
C THR A 331 12.27 30.93 1.53
N ILE A 332 12.83 31.95 2.18
CA ILE A 332 12.40 32.38 3.54
C ILE A 332 11.32 33.49 3.51
N LYS A 333 10.78 33.86 2.35
CA LYS A 333 9.60 34.75 2.28
C LYS A 333 8.46 34.08 1.52
N ASN A 334 7.72 33.21 2.22
CA ASN A 334 6.25 33.13 2.27
C ASN A 334 5.77 31.83 2.94
#